data_AF-A0A1G1C5T0-F1
#
_entry.id   AF-A0A1G1C5T0-F1
#
_cell.length_a   1.000
_cell.length_b   1.000
_cell.length_c   1.000
_cell.angle_alpha   90.00
_cell.angle_beta   90.00
_cell.angle_gamma   90.00
#
_symmetry.space_group_name_H-M   'P 1'
#
loop_
_entity.id
_entity.type
_entity.pdbx_description
1 polymer ?
#
loop_
_entity_poly.entity_id
_entity_poly.type
_entity_poly.pdbx_seq_one_letter_code
_entity_poly.pdbx_strand_id
1 'polypeptide(L)'
;MLTPEKLTEMLRLMRRIRHFEERLTGMYDYTSYLKKGDTAGDMYDFASKGIIPGAVHLSIGQEGAQVGMCAALDRDDYVTSTHRGHGHCIAKGAELKPMMAELMGRRDGYSRGCGGSMHIFAPELGLLGGNGIICAQLPLATGAAFSAKYRGTPQVAVAFFSEGASNEGTFHEALNLAALWKLPVIFLCENNLYAATTPAEIALASPDVAGHAAGYGIPGEIVDGQDVLAVYAVAEKAVARARAGAGPTLIECKTYRFTSHAGAGKGQHNNPAELAEWIKRDPITLLEEHLRADGIMTAAEQEALKQQVLADVEEAVVFAKQSPFPSFAELPVIPGTEL
;
A
#
# COMPACT_ATOMS: atom_id res chain seq x y z
N MET A 1 17.85 -15.77 10.90
CA MET A 1 17.20 -16.33 9.70
C MET A 1 15.71 -16.33 9.95
N LEU A 2 14.91 -16.01 8.94
CA LEU A 2 13.46 -16.11 9.01
C LEU A 2 13.04 -17.58 9.21
N THR A 3 11.97 -17.81 9.96
CA THR A 3 11.45 -19.18 10.14
C THR A 3 10.65 -19.61 8.90
N PRO A 4 10.54 -20.93 8.63
CA PRO A 4 9.69 -21.45 7.56
C PRO A 4 8.25 -20.92 7.61
N GLU A 5 7.69 -20.76 8.81
CA GLU A 5 6.32 -20.25 9.02
C GLU A 5 6.22 -18.78 8.60
N LYS A 6 7.22 -17.96 8.96
CA LYS A 6 7.24 -16.54 8.59
C LYS A 6 7.40 -16.36 7.07
N LEU A 7 8.23 -17.17 6.42
CA LEU A 7 8.39 -17.17 4.96
C LEU A 7 7.09 -17.59 4.25
N THR A 8 6.43 -18.64 4.75
CA THR A 8 5.13 -19.09 4.23
C THR A 8 4.07 -18.01 4.39
N GLU A 9 4.04 -17.32 5.52
CA GLU A 9 3.13 -16.21 5.77
C GLU A 9 3.40 -15.02 4.84
N MET A 10 4.66 -14.68 4.58
CA MET A 10 5.02 -13.63 3.62
C MET A 10 4.52 -13.98 2.20
N LEU A 11 4.68 -15.23 1.76
CA LEU A 11 4.12 -15.69 0.49
C LEU A 11 2.58 -15.60 0.47
N ARG A 12 1.92 -16.03 1.55
CA ARG A 12 0.47 -15.94 1.68
C ARG A 12 -0.01 -14.49 1.57
N LEU A 13 0.64 -13.55 2.25
CA LEU A 13 0.29 -12.13 2.20
C LEU A 13 0.49 -11.54 0.80
N MET A 14 1.62 -11.79 0.14
CA MET A 14 1.84 -11.32 -1.24
C MET A 14 0.77 -11.85 -2.20
N ARG A 15 0.39 -13.13 -2.09
CA ARG A 15 -0.68 -13.71 -2.90
C ARG A 15 -2.06 -13.13 -2.55
N ARG A 16 -2.34 -12.86 -1.27
CA ARG A 16 -3.58 -12.17 -0.86
C ARG A 16 -3.66 -10.80 -1.50
N ILE A 17 -2.57 -10.03 -1.52
CA ILE A 17 -2.50 -8.73 -2.20
C ILE A 17 -2.78 -8.90 -3.70
N ARG A 18 -2.02 -9.76 -4.38
CA ARG A 18 -2.15 -10.02 -5.82
C ARG A 18 -3.57 -10.40 -6.20
N HIS A 19 -4.11 -11.44 -5.59
CA HIS A 19 -5.40 -11.99 -6.00
C HIS A 19 -6.57 -11.12 -5.55
N PHE A 20 -6.45 -10.39 -4.43
CA PHE A 20 -7.42 -9.37 -4.07
C PHE A 20 -7.48 -8.30 -5.17
N GLU A 21 -6.34 -7.75 -5.59
CA GLU A 21 -6.29 -6.68 -6.58
C GLU A 21 -6.64 -7.12 -8.01
N GLU A 22 -6.21 -8.31 -8.43
CA GLU A 22 -6.65 -8.92 -9.69
C GLU A 22 -8.17 -9.03 -9.73
N ARG A 23 -8.79 -9.44 -8.60
CA ARG A 23 -10.24 -9.55 -8.49
C ARG A 23 -10.96 -8.22 -8.67
N LEU A 24 -10.32 -7.11 -8.28
CA LEU A 24 -10.88 -5.76 -8.45
C LEU A 24 -10.91 -5.31 -9.92
N THR A 25 -10.02 -5.82 -10.78
CA THR A 25 -9.86 -5.35 -12.18
C THR A 25 -11.14 -5.46 -13.02
N GLY A 26 -12.09 -6.31 -12.62
CA GLY A 26 -13.43 -6.42 -13.24
C GLY A 26 -14.59 -5.86 -12.41
N MET A 27 -14.31 -5.13 -11.32
CA MET A 27 -15.31 -4.68 -10.34
C MET A 27 -15.48 -3.16 -10.25
N TYR A 28 -14.50 -2.37 -10.71
CA TYR A 28 -14.59 -0.91 -10.77
C TYR A 28 -14.79 -0.42 -12.20
N ASP A 29 -15.52 0.70 -12.36
CA ASP A 29 -15.67 1.40 -13.63
C ASP A 29 -15.20 2.85 -13.48
N TYR A 30 -14.11 3.19 -14.18
CA TYR A 30 -13.56 4.54 -14.24
C TYR A 30 -14.31 5.44 -15.24
N THR A 31 -15.09 4.86 -16.16
CA THR A 31 -15.75 5.58 -17.26
C THR A 31 -17.12 6.16 -16.89
N SER A 32 -17.70 5.71 -15.78
CA SER A 32 -18.91 6.32 -15.18
C SER A 32 -18.70 7.82 -14.85
N TYR A 33 -17.46 8.24 -14.59
CA TYR A 33 -17.08 9.64 -14.30
C TYR A 33 -17.00 10.57 -15.52
N LEU A 34 -17.13 10.07 -16.76
CA LEU A 34 -16.78 10.83 -17.97
C LEU A 34 -17.96 11.15 -18.89
N LYS A 35 -19.21 10.95 -18.45
CA LYS A 35 -20.37 11.39 -19.24
C LYS A 35 -20.60 12.89 -19.07
N LYS A 36 -20.42 13.62 -20.17
CA LYS A 36 -20.60 15.08 -20.24
C LYS A 36 -22.08 15.43 -20.05
N GLY A 37 -22.42 16.00 -18.88
CA GLY A 37 -23.77 16.50 -18.59
C GLY A 37 -24.42 15.91 -17.32
N ASP A 38 -23.83 14.87 -16.73
CA ASP A 38 -24.34 14.26 -15.51
C ASP A 38 -23.87 15.05 -14.27
N THR A 39 -24.75 15.26 -13.30
CA THR A 39 -24.36 15.80 -11.99
C THR A 39 -23.72 14.69 -11.15
N ALA A 40 -22.87 15.01 -10.17
CA ALA A 40 -22.14 14.00 -9.40
C ALA A 40 -23.02 12.92 -8.74
N GLY A 41 -24.31 13.19 -8.52
CA GLY A 41 -25.29 12.22 -8.01
C GLY A 41 -25.85 11.25 -9.05
N ASP A 42 -25.88 11.61 -10.33
CA ASP A 42 -26.38 10.77 -11.43
C ASP A 42 -25.34 9.73 -11.90
N MET A 43 -24.09 9.88 -11.45
CA MET A 43 -22.93 9.05 -11.84
C MET A 43 -22.80 7.74 -11.05
N TYR A 44 -23.53 7.61 -9.94
CA TYR A 44 -23.52 6.40 -9.13
C TYR A 44 -24.60 5.42 -9.60
N ASP A 45 -24.36 4.75 -10.72
CA ASP A 45 -25.15 3.57 -11.07
C ASP A 45 -24.70 2.36 -10.21
N PHE A 46 -25.15 2.32 -8.95
CA PHE A 46 -24.91 1.19 -8.05
C PHE A 46 -25.55 -0.13 -8.53
N ALA A 47 -26.35 -0.10 -9.61
CA ALA A 47 -27.06 -1.24 -10.16
C ALA A 47 -26.46 -1.78 -11.47
N SER A 48 -25.60 -1.05 -12.18
CA SER A 48 -24.98 -1.51 -13.43
C SER A 48 -23.45 -1.47 -13.40
N LYS A 49 -22.85 -2.64 -13.65
CA LYS A 49 -21.43 -2.89 -13.98
C LYS A 49 -20.41 -1.91 -13.35
N GLY A 50 -20.12 -2.10 -12.07
CA GLY A 50 -19.16 -1.26 -11.35
C GLY A 50 -19.51 -1.23 -9.87
N ILE A 51 -19.38 -2.38 -9.20
CA ILE A 51 -19.78 -2.55 -7.80
C ILE A 51 -18.94 -1.66 -6.87
N ILE A 52 -17.72 -1.29 -7.31
CA ILE A 52 -16.81 -0.39 -6.62
C ILE A 52 -16.88 0.98 -7.32
N PRO A 53 -17.36 2.03 -6.62
CA PRO A 53 -17.31 3.38 -7.16
C PRO A 53 -15.88 3.92 -7.11
N GLY A 54 -15.48 4.68 -8.13
CA GLY A 54 -14.25 5.46 -8.09
C GLY A 54 -13.03 4.81 -8.72
N ALA A 55 -11.93 5.55 -8.61
CA ALA A 55 -10.63 5.11 -9.04
C ALA A 55 -10.07 4.07 -8.07
N VAL A 56 -9.63 2.93 -8.61
CA VAL A 56 -8.96 1.88 -7.84
C VAL A 56 -7.51 1.78 -8.29
N HIS A 57 -6.58 1.94 -7.35
CA HIS A 57 -5.15 1.94 -7.65
C HIS A 57 -4.52 0.63 -7.18
N LEU A 58 -4.08 -0.19 -8.13
CA LEU A 58 -3.56 -1.53 -7.86
C LEU A 58 -2.04 -1.52 -7.65
N SER A 59 -1.55 -2.15 -6.60
CA SER A 59 -0.12 -2.38 -6.34
C SER A 59 0.51 -3.61 -7.00
N ILE A 60 -0.24 -4.42 -7.75
CA ILE A 60 0.26 -5.58 -8.52
C ILE A 60 1.69 -5.36 -9.06
N GLY A 61 2.63 -6.19 -8.59
CA GLY A 61 4.06 -6.13 -8.89
C GLY A 61 4.93 -5.56 -7.76
N GLN A 62 4.33 -4.87 -6.79
CA GLN A 62 5.02 -4.19 -5.67
C GLN A 62 4.87 -4.93 -4.33
N GLU A 63 4.33 -6.16 -4.33
CA GLU A 63 3.99 -6.90 -3.11
C GLU A 63 5.21 -7.16 -2.21
N GLY A 64 6.40 -7.34 -2.82
CA GLY A 64 7.66 -7.58 -2.11
C GLY A 64 8.05 -6.41 -1.20
N ALA A 65 7.95 -5.17 -1.69
CA ALA A 65 8.24 -3.97 -0.91
C ALA A 65 7.30 -3.83 0.30
N GLN A 66 6.02 -4.10 0.09
CA GLN A 66 4.96 -3.91 1.06
C GLN A 66 5.01 -4.96 2.18
N VAL A 67 5.11 -6.24 1.79
CA VAL A 67 5.19 -7.35 2.73
C VAL A 67 6.54 -7.37 3.44
N GLY A 68 7.64 -7.10 2.74
CA GLY A 68 8.97 -7.04 3.34
C GLY A 68 9.06 -5.99 4.45
N MET A 69 8.52 -4.78 4.21
CA MET A 69 8.51 -3.73 5.23
C MET A 69 7.59 -4.07 6.40
N CYS A 70 6.33 -4.43 6.14
CA CYS A 70 5.36 -4.71 7.19
C CYS A 70 5.70 -5.97 8.00
N ALA A 71 6.45 -6.93 7.44
CA ALA A 71 6.88 -8.12 8.15
C ALA A 71 7.84 -7.82 9.32
N ALA A 72 8.52 -6.67 9.31
CA ALA A 72 9.41 -6.20 10.38
C ALA A 72 8.70 -5.35 11.45
N LEU A 73 7.41 -5.05 11.28
CA LEU A 73 6.64 -4.22 12.20
C LEU A 73 5.89 -5.07 13.24
N ASP A 74 5.70 -4.47 14.42
CA ASP A 74 4.76 -4.96 15.42
C ASP A 74 3.32 -4.58 15.03
N ARG A 75 2.34 -5.25 15.64
CA ARG A 75 0.91 -5.00 15.33
C ARG A 75 0.49 -3.56 15.63
N ASP A 76 1.06 -2.92 16.65
CA ASP A 76 0.72 -1.56 17.08
C ASP A 76 1.62 -0.46 16.47
N ASP A 77 2.66 -0.83 15.71
CA ASP A 77 3.42 0.13 14.90
C ASP A 77 2.52 0.78 13.84
N TYR A 78 2.74 2.06 13.57
CA TYR A 78 1.88 2.87 12.72
C TYR A 78 2.26 2.76 11.24
N VAL A 79 1.26 2.73 10.37
CA VAL A 79 1.43 2.76 8.92
C VAL A 79 0.50 3.82 8.34
N THR A 80 1.06 4.76 7.60
CA THR A 80 0.30 5.66 6.73
C THR A 80 0.56 5.28 5.28
N SER A 81 -0.50 5.28 4.48
CA SER A 81 -0.50 4.72 3.14
C SER A 81 -0.77 5.78 2.06
N THR A 82 -0.58 5.40 0.80
CA THR A 82 -0.93 6.22 -0.37
C THR A 82 -2.35 5.87 -0.86
N HIS A 83 -2.78 6.45 -1.98
CA HIS A 83 -3.98 6.02 -2.71
C HIS A 83 -3.89 4.58 -3.24
N ARG A 84 -2.68 4.00 -3.31
CA ARG A 84 -2.39 2.62 -3.72
C ARG A 84 -2.21 1.73 -2.49
N GLY A 85 -3.18 1.80 -1.57
CA GLY A 85 -2.97 1.38 -0.20
C GLY A 85 -3.39 -0.03 0.18
N HIS A 86 -4.06 -0.79 -0.70
CA HIS A 86 -4.58 -2.12 -0.35
C HIS A 86 -3.47 -3.06 0.11
N GLY A 87 -2.37 -3.08 -0.63
CA GLY A 87 -1.18 -3.86 -0.33
C GLY A 87 -0.61 -3.60 1.07
N HIS A 88 -0.45 -2.32 1.44
CA HIS A 88 0.00 -1.92 2.78
C HIS A 88 -0.94 -2.41 3.87
N CYS A 89 -2.25 -2.28 3.65
CA CYS A 89 -3.27 -2.70 4.62
C CYS A 89 -3.24 -4.22 4.83
N ILE A 90 -3.25 -5.01 3.75
CA ILE A 90 -3.19 -6.46 3.80
C ILE A 90 -1.87 -6.92 4.45
N ALA A 91 -0.74 -6.33 4.07
CA ALA A 91 0.57 -6.63 4.63
C ALA A 91 0.66 -6.33 6.14
N LYS A 92 -0.08 -5.31 6.64
CA LYS A 92 -0.19 -4.99 8.06
C LYS A 92 -1.22 -5.85 8.81
N GLY A 93 -1.91 -6.75 8.10
CA GLY A 93 -2.84 -7.71 8.68
C GLY A 93 -4.32 -7.33 8.58
N ALA A 94 -4.68 -6.38 7.72
CA ALA A 94 -6.09 -6.11 7.43
C ALA A 94 -6.78 -7.33 6.80
N GLU A 95 -8.04 -7.54 7.17
CA GLU A 95 -8.90 -8.61 6.67
C GLU A 95 -9.55 -8.22 5.34
N LEU A 96 -9.68 -9.19 4.43
CA LEU A 96 -10.21 -8.95 3.09
C LEU A 96 -11.71 -8.62 3.10
N LYS A 97 -12.48 -9.20 4.02
CA LYS A 97 -13.94 -8.99 4.15
C LYS A 97 -14.31 -7.51 4.38
N PRO A 98 -13.86 -6.87 5.48
CA PRO A 98 -14.12 -5.44 5.70
C PRO A 98 -13.45 -4.57 4.63
N MET A 99 -12.30 -4.98 4.08
CA MET A 99 -11.68 -4.23 2.97
C MET A 99 -12.54 -4.22 1.71
N MET A 100 -13.02 -5.38 1.26
CA MET A 100 -13.91 -5.49 0.10
C MET A 100 -15.24 -4.76 0.34
N ALA A 101 -15.79 -4.86 1.56
CA ALA A 101 -16.98 -4.11 1.96
C ALA A 101 -16.75 -2.59 1.86
N GLU A 102 -15.60 -2.10 2.32
CA GLU A 102 -15.22 -0.69 2.23
C GLU A 102 -15.16 -0.21 0.78
N LEU A 103 -14.47 -0.96 -0.08
CA LEU A 103 -14.35 -0.65 -1.51
C LEU A 103 -15.73 -0.63 -2.20
N MET A 104 -16.68 -1.45 -1.76
CA MET A 104 -18.04 -1.51 -2.29
C MET A 104 -19.02 -0.52 -1.63
N GLY A 105 -18.53 0.41 -0.80
CA GLY A 105 -19.35 1.42 -0.13
C GLY A 105 -20.29 0.84 0.94
N ARG A 106 -19.92 -0.29 1.55
CA ARG A 106 -20.77 -1.02 2.49
C ARG A 106 -20.44 -0.67 3.94
N ARG A 107 -21.48 -0.69 4.78
CA ARG A 107 -21.41 -0.32 6.20
C ARG A 107 -20.43 -1.17 7.01
N ASP A 108 -20.27 -2.44 6.64
CA ASP A 108 -19.37 -3.35 7.36
C ASP A 108 -17.91 -3.21 6.91
N GLY A 109 -17.59 -2.16 6.14
CA GLY A 109 -16.23 -1.77 5.81
C GLY A 109 -15.49 -1.07 6.96
N TYR A 110 -14.17 -0.97 6.84
CA TYR A 110 -13.27 -0.36 7.84
C TYR A 110 -13.65 1.07 8.24
N SER A 111 -14.22 1.84 7.32
CA SER A 111 -14.69 3.20 7.50
C SER A 111 -16.17 3.34 7.11
N ARG A 112 -16.92 2.24 7.28
CA ARG A 112 -18.35 2.14 6.99
C ARG A 112 -18.71 2.47 5.54
N GLY A 113 -17.81 2.20 4.60
CA GLY A 113 -18.00 2.47 3.18
C GLY A 113 -17.81 3.92 2.77
N CYS A 114 -17.34 4.78 3.68
CA CYS A 114 -17.13 6.20 3.42
C CYS A 114 -15.71 6.51 2.91
N GLY A 115 -14.73 5.64 3.15
CA GLY A 115 -13.34 5.81 2.75
C GLY A 115 -13.03 5.24 1.36
N GLY A 116 -13.74 4.19 0.95
CA GLY A 116 -13.56 3.54 -0.36
C GLY A 116 -12.14 2.99 -0.57
N SER A 117 -11.70 2.94 -1.83
CA SER A 117 -10.39 2.34 -2.20
C SER A 117 -9.18 3.08 -1.63
N MET A 118 -9.26 4.40 -1.45
CA MET A 118 -8.08 5.22 -1.11
C MET A 118 -7.92 5.50 0.39
N HIS A 119 -8.96 5.31 1.22
CA HIS A 119 -8.97 5.76 2.62
C HIS A 119 -9.30 4.66 3.63
N ILE A 120 -8.72 3.47 3.47
CA ILE A 120 -8.85 2.40 4.47
C ILE A 120 -8.16 2.81 5.77
N PHE A 121 -8.94 2.90 6.86
CA PHE A 121 -8.48 3.30 8.19
C PHE A 121 -8.81 2.20 9.22
N ALA A 122 -7.79 1.70 9.93
CA ALA A 122 -7.92 0.59 10.90
C ALA A 122 -6.90 0.78 12.05
N PRO A 123 -7.15 1.70 12.99
CA PRO A 123 -6.19 2.10 14.02
C PRO A 123 -5.81 0.95 14.96
N GLU A 124 -6.67 -0.05 15.14
CA GLU A 124 -6.40 -1.27 15.89
C GLU A 124 -5.33 -2.18 15.26
N LEU A 125 -4.96 -1.90 14.00
CA LEU A 125 -3.84 -2.51 13.27
C LEU A 125 -2.66 -1.53 13.09
N GLY A 126 -2.77 -0.32 13.66
CA GLY A 126 -1.84 0.78 13.40
C GLY A 126 -2.00 1.43 12.03
N LEU A 127 -3.05 1.11 11.26
CA LEU A 127 -3.29 1.71 9.95
C LEU A 127 -3.98 3.07 10.12
N LEU A 128 -3.26 4.15 9.85
CA LEU A 128 -3.70 5.53 10.04
C LEU A 128 -4.31 6.16 8.78
N GLY A 129 -4.66 5.34 7.79
CA GLY A 129 -5.33 5.79 6.57
C GLY A 129 -4.43 5.82 5.33
N GLY A 130 -5.05 5.62 4.17
CA GLY A 130 -4.50 6.02 2.88
C GLY A 130 -4.93 7.44 2.50
N ASN A 131 -4.15 8.10 1.64
CA ASN A 131 -4.44 9.45 1.18
C ASN A 131 -4.37 9.59 -0.36
N GLY A 132 -5.40 10.23 -0.94
CA GLY A 132 -5.44 10.63 -2.35
C GLY A 132 -4.55 11.83 -2.67
N ILE A 133 -4.29 12.69 -1.69
CA ILE A 133 -3.39 13.84 -1.80
C ILE A 133 -1.95 13.34 -1.70
N ILE A 134 -1.16 13.62 -2.74
CA ILE A 134 0.24 13.22 -2.81
C ILE A 134 1.01 13.83 -1.63
N CYS A 135 1.84 13.02 -0.96
CA CYS A 135 2.64 13.35 0.22
C CYS A 135 1.91 13.72 1.51
N ALA A 136 0.59 13.78 1.55
CA ALA A 136 -0.16 14.12 2.76
C ALA A 136 -0.02 13.08 3.89
N GLN A 137 0.42 11.85 3.57
CA GLN A 137 0.69 10.78 4.53
C GLN A 137 2.01 10.95 5.30
N LEU A 138 3.01 11.60 4.70
CA LEU A 138 4.34 11.82 5.32
C LEU A 138 4.27 12.62 6.64
N PRO A 139 3.59 13.78 6.71
CA PRO A 139 3.47 14.53 7.97
C PRO A 139 2.59 13.79 9.00
N LEU A 140 1.62 12.98 8.56
CA LEU A 140 0.80 12.15 9.47
C LEU A 140 1.65 11.09 10.17
N ALA A 141 2.51 10.37 9.45
CA ALA A 141 3.44 9.41 10.04
C ALA A 141 4.47 10.11 10.95
N THR A 142 4.95 11.29 10.54
CA THR A 142 5.83 12.12 11.36
C THR A 142 5.16 12.49 12.69
N GLY A 143 3.88 12.89 12.66
CA GLY A 143 3.08 13.14 13.86
C GLY A 143 2.86 11.91 14.73
N ALA A 144 2.60 10.74 14.12
CA ALA A 144 2.45 9.49 14.85
C ALA A 144 3.76 9.08 15.56
N ALA A 145 4.90 9.21 14.89
CA ALA A 145 6.21 8.96 15.46
C ALA A 145 6.56 9.96 16.57
N PHE A 146 6.19 11.24 16.41
CA PHE A 146 6.29 12.24 17.47
C PHE A 146 5.47 11.84 18.69
N SER A 147 4.22 11.38 18.51
CA SER A 147 3.37 10.90 19.59
C SER A 147 3.98 9.71 20.33
N ALA A 148 4.51 8.71 19.61
CA ALA A 148 5.17 7.56 20.22
C ALA A 148 6.37 7.99 21.08
N LYS A 149 7.22 8.86 20.52
CA LYS A 149 8.37 9.41 21.24
C LYS A 149 7.95 10.23 22.47
N TYR A 150 6.96 11.09 22.33
CA TYR A 150 6.47 11.95 23.40
C TYR A 150 5.85 11.13 24.55
N ARG A 151 5.15 10.05 24.24
CA ARG A 151 4.56 9.12 25.22
C ARG A 151 5.57 8.12 25.78
N GLY A 152 6.79 8.07 25.26
CA GLY A 152 7.81 7.09 25.66
C GLY A 152 7.43 5.65 25.32
N THR A 153 6.63 5.44 24.28
CA THR A 153 6.21 4.11 23.84
C THR A 153 7.09 3.60 22.70
N PRO A 154 7.20 2.27 22.50
CA PRO A 154 8.15 1.72 21.55
C PRO A 154 7.70 1.87 20.09
N GLN A 155 6.48 2.34 19.80
CA GLN A 155 5.95 2.33 18.44
C GLN A 155 6.83 3.08 17.44
N VAL A 156 6.99 2.49 16.26
CA VAL A 156 7.60 3.08 15.07
C VAL A 156 6.49 3.43 14.08
N ALA A 157 6.68 4.49 13.28
CA ALA A 157 5.79 4.80 12.17
C ALA A 157 6.46 4.52 10.82
N VAL A 158 5.69 4.06 9.84
CA VAL A 158 6.11 3.91 8.44
C VAL A 158 5.22 4.75 7.56
N ALA A 159 5.85 5.56 6.71
CA ALA A 159 5.17 6.29 5.66
C ALA A 159 5.55 5.71 4.29
N PHE A 160 4.58 5.08 3.62
CA PHE A 160 4.74 4.66 2.24
C PHE A 160 4.50 5.83 1.29
N PHE A 161 5.32 5.97 0.26
CA PHE A 161 5.18 6.99 -0.78
C PHE A 161 5.83 6.53 -2.08
N SER A 162 5.60 7.24 -3.19
CA SER A 162 6.24 6.93 -4.49
C SER A 162 7.35 7.91 -4.83
N GLU A 163 8.13 7.59 -5.86
CA GLU A 163 9.19 8.46 -6.34
C GLU A 163 8.66 9.81 -6.82
N GLY A 164 7.52 9.86 -7.51
CA GLY A 164 6.88 11.12 -7.90
C GLY A 164 6.49 12.00 -6.70
N ALA A 165 6.18 11.40 -5.55
CA ALA A 165 5.83 12.13 -4.34
C ALA A 165 7.06 12.83 -3.73
N SER A 166 8.29 12.34 -3.99
CA SER A 166 9.52 12.96 -3.48
C SER A 166 9.79 14.38 -4.01
N ASN A 167 9.05 14.81 -5.05
CA ASN A 167 9.11 16.18 -5.59
C ASN A 167 8.25 17.19 -4.81
N GLU A 168 7.39 16.75 -3.88
CA GLU A 168 6.52 17.64 -3.11
C GLU A 168 7.26 18.31 -1.95
N GLY A 169 6.97 19.58 -1.68
CA GLY A 169 7.57 20.32 -0.55
C GLY A 169 7.37 19.61 0.79
N THR A 170 6.20 19.01 0.99
CA THR A 170 5.83 18.24 2.18
C THR A 170 6.78 17.07 2.45
N PHE A 171 7.37 16.46 1.43
CA PHE A 171 8.39 15.43 1.62
C PHE A 171 9.62 16.00 2.35
N HIS A 172 10.11 17.14 1.88
CA HIS A 172 11.27 17.80 2.47
C HIS A 172 11.01 18.25 3.91
N GLU A 173 9.84 18.82 4.17
CA GLU A 173 9.43 19.27 5.50
C GLU A 173 9.35 18.12 6.50
N ALA A 174 8.73 16.99 6.12
CA ALA A 174 8.57 15.81 6.97
C ALA A 174 9.93 15.18 7.33
N LEU A 175 10.82 14.99 6.34
CA LEU A 175 12.15 14.43 6.58
C LEU A 175 12.99 15.34 7.49
N ASN A 176 12.96 16.65 7.27
CA ASN A 176 13.69 17.61 8.08
C ASN A 176 13.24 17.59 9.55
N LEU A 177 11.93 17.64 9.81
CA LEU A 177 11.40 17.58 11.18
C LEU A 177 11.70 16.24 11.85
N ALA A 178 11.52 15.13 11.14
CA ALA A 178 11.81 13.80 11.66
C ALA A 178 13.29 13.64 12.03
N ALA A 179 14.19 14.16 11.21
CA ALA A 179 15.63 14.15 11.45
C ALA A 179 16.00 15.02 12.66
N LEU A 180 15.56 16.28 12.68
CA LEU A 180 15.82 17.24 13.74
C LEU A 180 15.41 16.70 15.11
N TRP A 181 14.23 16.08 15.18
CA TRP A 181 13.69 15.55 16.42
C TRP A 181 14.05 14.09 16.66
N LYS A 182 14.85 13.44 15.81
CA LYS A 182 15.19 12.01 15.90
C LYS A 182 13.94 11.16 16.17
N LEU A 183 12.93 11.29 15.31
CA LEU A 183 11.67 10.57 15.44
C LEU A 183 11.80 9.11 15.01
N PRO A 184 11.04 8.19 15.62
CA PRO A 184 10.99 6.78 15.22
C PRO A 184 10.12 6.60 13.97
N VAL A 185 10.54 7.14 12.82
CA VAL A 185 9.80 7.06 11.55
C VAL A 185 10.67 6.51 10.42
N ILE A 186 10.09 5.67 9.58
CA ILE A 186 10.71 5.16 8.37
C ILE A 186 9.92 5.70 7.19
N PHE A 187 10.62 6.33 6.25
CA PHE A 187 10.06 6.77 4.99
C PHE A 187 10.41 5.72 3.94
N LEU A 188 9.42 5.00 3.41
CA LEU A 188 9.62 3.97 2.40
C LEU A 188 9.07 4.44 1.05
N CYS A 189 9.98 4.66 0.11
CA CYS A 189 9.69 4.96 -1.28
C CYS A 189 9.50 3.66 -2.07
N GLU A 190 8.30 3.43 -2.59
CA GLU A 190 8.02 2.46 -3.65
C GLU A 190 8.32 3.13 -4.99
N ASN A 191 9.59 3.09 -5.43
CA ASN A 191 9.98 3.66 -6.71
C ASN A 191 9.61 2.67 -7.82
N ASN A 192 8.46 2.91 -8.46
CA ASN A 192 7.97 2.09 -9.57
C ASN A 192 8.22 2.72 -10.95
N LEU A 193 9.17 3.66 -11.00
CA LEU A 193 9.65 4.39 -12.19
C LEU A 193 8.67 5.38 -12.81
N TYR A 194 7.40 5.45 -12.37
CA TYR A 194 6.38 6.27 -13.01
C TYR A 194 5.40 6.96 -12.05
N ALA A 195 5.37 8.29 -12.11
CA ALA A 195 4.33 9.10 -11.52
C ALA A 195 3.13 9.19 -12.48
N ALA A 196 2.15 8.30 -12.30
CA ALA A 196 1.03 8.05 -13.21
C ALA A 196 1.49 7.63 -14.62
N THR A 197 1.81 8.61 -15.48
CA THR A 197 2.36 8.42 -16.84
C THR A 197 3.75 9.06 -17.01
N THR A 198 4.21 9.85 -16.06
CA THR A 198 5.46 10.61 -16.14
C THR A 198 6.63 9.75 -15.68
N PRO A 199 7.62 9.44 -16.55
CA PRO A 199 8.81 8.69 -16.16
C PRO A 199 9.63 9.45 -15.11
N ALA A 200 10.16 8.72 -14.12
CA ALA A 200 11.03 9.26 -13.09
C ALA A 200 12.29 9.92 -13.67
N GLU A 201 12.85 9.36 -14.74
CA GLU A 201 14.08 9.86 -15.40
C GLU A 201 13.98 11.30 -15.92
N ILE A 202 12.76 11.79 -16.23
CA ILE A 202 12.53 13.17 -16.67
C ILE A 202 11.95 14.07 -15.59
N ALA A 203 11.56 13.49 -14.45
CA ALA A 203 10.87 14.18 -13.36
C ALA A 203 11.73 14.32 -12.09
N LEU A 204 12.78 13.51 -11.95
CA LEU A 204 13.68 13.54 -10.80
C LEU A 204 15.07 14.00 -11.24
N ALA A 205 15.61 15.00 -10.53
CA ALA A 205 16.97 15.45 -10.74
C ALA A 205 18.02 14.45 -10.20
N SER A 206 17.66 13.71 -9.14
CA SER A 206 18.44 12.58 -8.62
C SER A 206 17.77 11.28 -9.07
N PRO A 207 18.51 10.32 -9.66
CA PRO A 207 17.93 9.03 -10.07
C PRO A 207 17.48 8.17 -8.88
N ASP A 208 18.04 8.43 -7.71
CA ASP A 208 17.77 7.70 -6.47
C ASP A 208 17.18 8.66 -5.44
N VAL A 209 15.94 8.37 -5.00
CA VAL A 209 15.25 9.10 -3.95
C VAL A 209 15.99 8.94 -2.62
N ALA A 210 16.60 7.77 -2.36
CA ALA A 210 17.41 7.53 -1.17
C ALA A 210 18.58 8.53 -1.01
N GLY A 211 19.07 9.10 -2.13
CA GLY A 211 20.11 10.12 -2.12
C GLY A 211 19.74 11.40 -1.34
N HIS A 212 18.45 11.72 -1.23
CA HIS A 212 17.98 12.87 -0.44
C HIS A 212 18.26 12.73 1.07
N ALA A 213 18.42 11.50 1.58
CA ALA A 213 18.65 11.23 3.00
C ALA A 213 19.87 11.98 3.55
N ALA A 214 20.95 12.04 2.77
CA ALA A 214 22.19 12.71 3.15
C ALA A 214 21.98 14.20 3.45
N GLY A 215 21.07 14.87 2.72
CA GLY A 215 20.74 16.28 2.93
C GLY A 215 20.10 16.57 4.29
N TYR A 216 19.52 15.56 4.94
CA TYR A 216 18.92 15.68 6.28
C TYR A 216 19.77 15.03 7.38
N GLY A 217 20.94 14.48 7.04
CA GLY A 217 21.79 13.78 8.00
C GLY A 217 21.20 12.47 8.52
N ILE A 218 20.40 11.76 7.69
CA ILE A 218 19.77 10.47 8.03
C ILE A 218 20.25 9.39 7.06
N PRO A 219 20.21 8.09 7.43
CA PRO A 219 20.56 7.01 6.51
C PRO A 219 19.56 6.90 5.36
N GLY A 220 20.10 6.69 4.15
CA GLY A 220 19.38 6.36 2.93
C GLY A 220 19.78 4.98 2.45
N GLU A 221 18.82 4.09 2.19
CA GLU A 221 19.04 2.71 1.76
C GLU A 221 18.33 2.45 0.44
N ILE A 222 19.00 1.82 -0.53
CA ILE A 222 18.37 1.35 -1.77
C ILE A 222 18.30 -0.17 -1.69
N VAL A 223 17.13 -0.73 -2.01
CA VAL A 223 16.90 -2.17 -1.98
C VAL A 223 16.08 -2.62 -3.20
N ASP A 224 16.31 -3.85 -3.64
CA ASP A 224 15.47 -4.48 -4.66
C ASP A 224 14.08 -4.77 -4.08
N GLY A 225 13.08 -4.04 -4.54
CA GLY A 225 11.70 -4.16 -4.08
C GLY A 225 10.99 -5.43 -4.57
N GLN A 226 11.57 -6.16 -5.53
CA GLN A 226 11.07 -7.47 -5.94
C GLN A 226 11.54 -8.58 -4.99
N ASP A 227 12.64 -8.37 -4.25
CA ASP A 227 13.17 -9.32 -3.27
C ASP A 227 12.63 -8.99 -1.87
N VAL A 228 11.54 -9.66 -1.49
CA VAL A 228 10.88 -9.49 -0.19
C VAL A 228 11.80 -9.77 1.00
N LEU A 229 12.82 -10.62 0.85
CA LEU A 229 13.76 -10.95 1.92
C LEU A 229 14.80 -9.85 2.09
N ALA A 230 15.28 -9.28 0.98
CA ALA A 230 16.16 -8.12 1.01
C ALA A 230 15.46 -6.91 1.64
N VAL A 231 14.20 -6.64 1.24
CA VAL A 231 13.38 -5.57 1.85
C VAL A 231 13.23 -5.81 3.35
N TYR A 232 12.87 -7.02 3.78
CA TYR A 232 12.73 -7.36 5.20
C TYR A 232 14.03 -7.12 5.99
N ALA A 233 15.18 -7.50 5.44
CA ALA A 233 16.47 -7.31 6.11
C ALA A 233 16.83 -5.83 6.30
N VAL A 234 16.47 -4.95 5.36
CA VAL A 234 16.65 -3.50 5.51
C VAL A 234 15.63 -2.93 6.49
N ALA A 235 14.37 -3.37 6.38
CA ALA A 235 13.27 -2.96 7.25
C ALA A 235 13.56 -3.29 8.73
N GLU A 236 14.03 -4.50 9.04
CA GLU A 236 14.37 -4.92 10.41
C GLU A 236 15.42 -3.99 11.04
N LYS A 237 16.46 -3.64 10.30
CA LYS A 237 17.51 -2.70 10.76
C LYS A 237 16.96 -1.29 10.96
N ALA A 238 16.12 -0.81 10.04
CA ALA A 238 15.52 0.51 10.13
C ALA A 238 14.54 0.61 11.32
N VAL A 239 13.72 -0.42 11.55
CA VAL A 239 12.81 -0.51 12.70
C VAL A 239 13.60 -0.54 14.00
N ALA A 240 14.63 -1.39 14.10
CA ALA A 240 15.49 -1.46 15.28
C ALA A 240 16.16 -0.10 15.58
N ARG A 241 16.65 0.60 14.55
CA ARG A 241 17.24 1.94 14.67
C ARG A 241 16.22 2.97 15.18
N ALA A 242 15.05 3.01 14.55
CA ALA A 242 13.97 3.93 14.92
C ALA A 242 13.53 3.69 16.37
N ARG A 243 13.30 2.44 16.74
CA ARG A 243 12.87 2.00 18.08
C ARG A 243 13.93 2.30 19.16
N ALA A 244 15.22 2.24 18.81
CA ALA A 244 16.33 2.63 19.67
C ALA A 244 16.51 4.17 19.81
N GLY A 245 15.66 4.97 19.16
CA GLY A 245 15.73 6.44 19.25
C GLY A 245 16.86 7.07 18.42
N ALA A 246 17.46 6.32 17.49
CA ALA A 246 18.52 6.80 16.62
C ALA A 246 18.01 7.62 15.42
N GLY A 247 16.71 7.91 15.38
CA GLY A 247 16.08 8.75 14.37
C GLY A 247 15.62 7.98 13.13
N PRO A 248 15.21 8.70 12.09
CA PRO A 248 14.54 8.11 10.95
C PRO A 248 15.50 7.44 9.95
N THR A 249 14.92 6.71 9.01
CA THR A 249 15.59 6.13 7.83
C THR A 249 14.75 6.39 6.59
N LEU A 250 15.41 6.71 5.47
CA LEU A 250 14.80 6.73 4.14
C LEU A 250 15.18 5.45 3.41
N ILE A 251 14.19 4.67 2.98
CA ILE A 251 14.39 3.44 2.21
C ILE A 251 13.77 3.65 0.83
N GLU A 252 14.49 3.28 -0.22
CA GLU A 252 13.99 3.24 -1.59
C GLU A 252 13.97 1.81 -2.10
N CYS A 253 12.76 1.26 -2.22
CA CYS A 253 12.51 0.00 -2.87
C CYS A 253 12.38 0.24 -4.38
N LYS A 254 13.35 -0.23 -5.17
CA LYS A 254 13.24 -0.25 -6.63
C LYS A 254 12.30 -1.38 -7.03
N THR A 255 11.10 -1.05 -7.49
CA THR A 255 10.04 -2.00 -7.80
C THR A 255 9.34 -1.60 -9.09
N TYR A 256 8.21 -2.23 -9.43
CA TYR A 256 7.49 -1.92 -10.64
C TYR A 256 5.99 -2.21 -10.53
N ARG A 257 5.18 -1.35 -11.14
CA ARG A 257 3.73 -1.49 -11.17
C ARG A 257 3.33 -2.19 -12.47
N PHE A 258 2.84 -3.44 -12.39
CA PHE A 258 2.52 -4.24 -13.58
C PHE A 258 1.26 -3.77 -14.33
N THR A 259 0.43 -2.98 -13.68
CA THR A 259 -0.83 -2.47 -14.24
C THR A 259 -0.79 -0.96 -14.50
N SER A 260 -1.72 -0.48 -15.31
CA SER A 260 -1.88 0.96 -15.58
C SER A 260 -2.29 1.75 -14.33
N HIS A 261 -2.10 3.08 -14.35
CA HIS A 261 -2.53 3.96 -13.26
C HIS A 261 -4.07 4.05 -13.21
N ALA A 262 -4.71 3.39 -12.24
CA ALA A 262 -6.16 3.47 -11.98
C ALA A 262 -7.07 3.21 -13.19
N GLY A 263 -6.66 2.31 -14.10
CA GLY A 263 -7.39 2.05 -15.34
C GLY A 263 -7.24 3.14 -16.42
N ALA A 264 -6.47 4.21 -16.16
CA ALA A 264 -6.10 5.18 -17.18
C ALA A 264 -5.23 4.51 -18.25
N GLY A 265 -5.71 4.52 -19.50
CA GLY A 265 -4.95 4.02 -20.65
C GLY A 265 -5.23 2.56 -21.04
N LYS A 266 -6.50 2.14 -21.13
CA LYS A 266 -6.97 0.90 -21.81
C LYS A 266 -6.05 -0.34 -21.68
N GLY A 267 -5.44 -0.54 -20.52
CA GLY A 267 -4.58 -1.70 -20.23
C GLY A 267 -3.20 -1.73 -20.91
N GLN A 268 -2.72 -0.66 -21.54
CA GLN A 268 -1.36 -0.63 -22.12
C GLN A 268 -0.38 0.06 -21.18
N HIS A 269 0.65 -0.68 -20.76
CA HIS A 269 1.81 -0.09 -20.10
C HIS A 269 2.57 0.77 -21.12
N ASN A 270 3.02 1.97 -20.72
CA ASN A 270 3.71 2.91 -21.62
C ASN A 270 4.96 2.29 -22.28
N ASN A 271 5.57 1.32 -21.61
CA ASN A 271 6.70 0.54 -22.10
C ASN A 271 6.47 -0.97 -21.87
N PRO A 272 5.92 -1.71 -22.85
CA PRO A 272 5.65 -3.15 -22.72
C PRO A 272 6.90 -4.03 -22.61
N ALA A 273 8.01 -3.62 -23.24
CA ALA A 273 9.26 -4.36 -23.18
C ALA A 273 9.88 -4.29 -21.78
N GLU A 274 9.88 -3.10 -21.17
CA GLU A 274 10.29 -2.91 -19.78
C GLU A 274 9.40 -3.72 -18.83
N LEU A 275 8.07 -3.64 -18.99
CA LEU A 275 7.14 -4.46 -18.20
C LEU A 275 7.47 -5.97 -18.30
N ALA A 276 7.76 -6.46 -19.50
CA ALA A 276 8.08 -7.88 -19.70
C ALA A 276 9.36 -8.30 -18.96
N GLU A 277 10.36 -7.43 -18.84
CA GLU A 277 11.56 -7.71 -18.03
C GLU A 277 11.25 -7.72 -16.53
N TRP A 278 10.42 -6.80 -16.04
CA TRP A 278 10.01 -6.77 -14.63
C TRP A 278 9.12 -7.97 -14.24
N ILE A 279 8.24 -8.44 -15.13
CA ILE A 279 7.42 -9.64 -14.90
C ILE A 279 8.28 -10.89 -14.69
N LYS A 280 9.44 -11.02 -15.36
CA LYS A 280 10.37 -12.14 -15.12
C LYS A 280 10.91 -12.16 -13.69
N ARG A 281 10.80 -11.04 -12.97
CA ARG A 281 11.22 -10.85 -11.58
C ARG A 281 10.01 -10.58 -10.67
N ASP A 282 8.86 -11.21 -10.93
CA ASP A 282 7.68 -11.10 -10.05
C ASP A 282 8.05 -11.52 -8.60
N PRO A 283 7.77 -10.70 -7.57
CA PRO A 283 8.17 -10.97 -6.19
C PRO A 283 7.59 -12.28 -5.65
N ILE A 284 6.40 -12.67 -6.10
CA ILE A 284 5.77 -13.94 -5.70
C ILE A 284 6.57 -15.12 -6.27
N THR A 285 6.91 -15.06 -7.56
CA THR A 285 7.69 -16.12 -8.22
C THR A 285 9.08 -16.26 -7.60
N LEU A 286 9.74 -15.14 -7.29
CA LEU A 286 11.05 -15.16 -6.62
C LEU A 286 10.99 -15.85 -5.26
N LEU A 287 10.00 -15.54 -4.42
CA LEU A 287 9.86 -16.21 -3.12
C LEU A 287 9.44 -17.69 -3.26
N GLU A 288 8.57 -18.01 -4.22
CA GLU A 288 8.17 -19.40 -4.52
C GLU A 288 9.36 -20.27 -4.93
N GLU A 289 10.27 -19.73 -5.75
CA GLU A 289 11.52 -20.38 -6.14
C GLU A 289 12.44 -20.58 -4.94
N HIS A 290 12.62 -19.55 -4.11
CA HIS A 290 13.41 -19.64 -2.89
C HIS A 290 12.88 -20.72 -1.93
N LEU A 291 11.57 -20.74 -1.66
CA LEU A 291 10.94 -21.72 -0.78
C LEU A 291 11.07 -23.17 -1.31
N ARG A 292 11.05 -23.35 -2.63
CA ARG A 292 11.27 -24.66 -3.26
C ARG A 292 12.73 -25.10 -3.17
N ALA A 293 13.66 -24.18 -3.44
CA ALA A 293 15.09 -24.45 -3.39
C ALA A 293 15.54 -24.87 -1.98
N ASP A 294 14.98 -24.26 -0.94
CA ASP A 294 15.29 -24.54 0.46
C ASP A 294 14.49 -25.73 1.04
N GLY A 295 13.64 -26.37 0.23
CA GLY A 295 12.83 -27.51 0.66
C GLY A 295 11.75 -27.17 1.70
N ILE A 296 11.39 -25.89 1.82
CA ILE A 296 10.40 -25.38 2.79
C ILE A 296 8.99 -25.66 2.30
N MET A 297 8.74 -25.53 0.99
CA MET A 297 7.41 -25.71 0.41
C MET A 297 7.48 -26.36 -0.97
N THR A 298 6.75 -27.45 -1.15
CA THR A 298 6.62 -28.16 -2.44
C THR A 298 5.66 -27.42 -3.37
N ALA A 299 5.77 -27.66 -4.69
CA ALA A 299 4.86 -27.09 -5.69
C ALA A 299 3.37 -27.37 -5.38
N ALA A 300 3.06 -28.55 -4.85
CA ALA A 300 1.69 -28.92 -4.47
C ALA A 300 1.16 -28.09 -3.28
N GLU A 301 2.00 -27.84 -2.28
CA GLU A 301 1.66 -26.95 -1.16
C GLU A 301 1.52 -25.49 -1.62
N GLN A 302 2.35 -25.03 -2.57
CA GLN A 302 2.17 -23.70 -3.16
C GLN A 302 0.85 -23.61 -3.92
N GLU A 303 0.46 -24.62 -4.69
CA GLU A 303 -0.85 -24.57 -5.35
C GLU A 303 -2.00 -24.61 -4.34
N ALA A 304 -1.90 -25.44 -3.29
CA ALA A 304 -2.91 -25.49 -2.23
C ALA A 304 -3.09 -24.14 -1.51
N LEU A 305 -1.99 -23.47 -1.16
CA LEU A 305 -2.02 -22.14 -0.55
C LEU A 305 -2.67 -21.10 -1.48
N LYS A 306 -2.43 -21.20 -2.79
CA LYS A 306 -3.04 -20.30 -3.77
C LYS A 306 -4.56 -20.49 -3.82
N GLN A 307 -5.02 -21.75 -3.85
CA GLN A 307 -6.45 -22.06 -3.85
C GLN A 307 -7.16 -21.58 -2.58
N GLN A 308 -6.49 -21.68 -1.42
CA GLN A 308 -7.00 -21.11 -0.17
C GLN A 308 -7.17 -19.59 -0.26
N VAL A 309 -6.15 -18.88 -0.76
CA VAL A 309 -6.21 -17.42 -0.93
C VAL A 309 -7.32 -17.00 -1.90
N LEU A 310 -7.50 -17.73 -3.00
CA LEU A 310 -8.59 -17.46 -3.95
C LEU A 310 -9.97 -17.66 -3.30
N ALA A 311 -10.12 -18.68 -2.46
CA ALA A 311 -11.34 -18.89 -1.69
C ALA A 311 -11.60 -17.75 -0.69
N ASP A 312 -10.58 -17.29 0.04
CA ASP A 312 -10.68 -16.14 0.97
C ASP A 312 -11.12 -14.86 0.25
N VAL A 313 -10.60 -14.62 -0.96
CA VAL A 313 -10.97 -13.46 -1.79
C VAL A 313 -12.43 -13.54 -2.24
N GLU A 314 -12.89 -14.70 -2.72
CA GLU A 314 -14.29 -14.87 -3.11
C GLU A 314 -15.24 -14.78 -1.92
N GLU A 315 -14.85 -15.30 -0.75
CA GLU A 315 -15.63 -15.13 0.49
C GLU A 315 -15.76 -13.65 0.87
N ALA A 316 -14.69 -12.85 0.70
CA ALA A 316 -14.74 -11.41 0.90
C ALA A 316 -15.70 -10.70 -0.07
N VAL A 317 -15.73 -11.12 -1.34
CA VAL A 317 -16.69 -10.60 -2.34
C VAL A 317 -18.13 -10.95 -1.96
N VAL A 318 -18.40 -12.20 -1.54
CA VAL A 318 -19.73 -12.63 -1.11
C VAL A 318 -20.18 -11.85 0.12
N PHE A 319 -19.31 -11.73 1.13
CA PHE A 319 -19.55 -10.94 2.33
C PHE A 319 -19.93 -9.50 1.98
N ALA A 320 -19.09 -8.81 1.20
CA ALA A 320 -19.34 -7.42 0.82
C ALA A 320 -20.65 -7.23 0.05
N LYS A 321 -21.02 -8.17 -0.85
CA LYS A 321 -22.31 -8.11 -1.56
C LYS A 321 -23.51 -8.25 -0.63
N GLN A 322 -23.37 -8.99 0.47
CA GLN A 322 -24.42 -9.22 1.46
C GLN A 322 -24.46 -8.12 2.54
N SER A 323 -23.37 -7.39 2.75
CA SER A 323 -23.31 -6.27 3.68
C SER A 323 -24.25 -5.12 3.24
N PRO A 324 -24.98 -4.49 4.18
CA PRO A 324 -25.86 -3.37 3.87
C PRO A 324 -25.05 -2.12 3.52
N PHE A 325 -25.66 -1.19 2.80
CA PHE A 325 -25.16 0.19 2.70
C PHE A 325 -25.36 0.91 4.04
N PRO A 326 -24.49 1.88 4.38
CA PRO A 326 -24.74 2.76 5.53
C PRO A 326 -26.02 3.58 5.29
N SER A 327 -26.81 3.78 6.34
CA SER A 327 -27.96 4.68 6.31
C SER A 327 -27.51 6.13 6.47
N PHE A 328 -28.28 7.08 5.95
CA PHE A 328 -28.00 8.52 6.13
C PHE A 328 -27.87 8.94 7.59
N ALA A 329 -28.60 8.29 8.50
CA ALA A 329 -28.52 8.57 9.94
C ALA A 329 -27.20 8.09 10.58
N GLU A 330 -26.47 7.18 9.93
CA GLU A 330 -25.17 6.70 10.38
C GLU A 330 -24.00 7.54 9.84
N LEU A 331 -24.26 8.43 8.87
CA LEU A 331 -23.25 9.33 8.33
C LEU A 331 -23.04 10.51 9.30
N PRO A 332 -21.77 10.85 9.62
CA PRO A 332 -21.51 12.01 10.44
C PRO A 332 -21.98 13.28 9.72
N VAL A 333 -22.90 14.01 10.35
CA VAL A 333 -23.27 15.36 9.90
C VAL A 333 -22.11 16.29 10.26
N ILE A 334 -21.43 16.81 9.25
CA ILE A 334 -20.41 17.84 9.46
C ILE A 334 -21.17 19.16 9.71
N PRO A 335 -20.99 19.83 10.85
CA PRO A 335 -21.65 21.10 11.12
C PRO A 335 -21.37 22.10 9.98
N GLY A 336 -22.43 22.66 9.39
CA GLY A 336 -22.33 23.57 8.24
C GLY A 336 -22.40 22.90 6.86
N THR A 337 -22.58 21.58 6.78
CA THR A 337 -22.86 20.84 5.52
C THR A 337 -24.25 20.18 5.54
N GLU A 338 -25.15 20.71 6.37
CA GLU A 338 -26.54 20.27 6.42
C GLU A 338 -27.20 20.59 5.07
N LEU A 339 -27.68 19.54 4.37
CA LEU A 339 -28.44 19.64 3.13
C LEU A 339 -29.87 20.12 3.41
#